data_AF-A0A1H3YH51-F1
#
_entry.id   AF-A0A1H3YH51-F1
#
_cell.length_a   1.000
_cell.length_b   1.000
_cell.length_c   1.000
_cell.angle_alpha   90.00
_cell.angle_beta   90.00
_cell.angle_gamma   90.00
#
_symmetry.space_group_name_H-M   'P 1'
#
loop_
_entity.id
_entity.type
_entity.pdbx_description
1 polymer ?
#
loop_
_entity_poly.entity_id
_entity_poly.type
_entity_poly.pdbx_seq_one_letter_code
_entity_poly.pdbx_strand_id
1 'polypeptide(L)'
;MKKFLQCIVIMGILLSLYDITIGYIFHSDSYEIYTKEMYTIYEELPIPEKTNELMKKETVRKRHFVSLDVDYCTYLSDTQIRDFYIERLPLNGWHQIEDLGGDGIAFTRSGWKVSIHNENEKYNLYICKSYAK
;
A
#
# COMPACT_ATOMS: atom_id res chain seq x y z
N MET A 1 -29.62 -29.03 34.57
CA MET A 1 -28.37 -29.09 33.78
C MET A 1 -28.51 -28.67 32.31
N LYS A 2 -29.48 -29.18 31.53
CA LYS A 2 -29.63 -28.82 30.10
C LYS A 2 -29.75 -27.30 29.82
N LYS A 3 -30.52 -26.55 30.63
CA LYS A 3 -30.69 -25.10 30.48
C LYS A 3 -29.40 -24.31 30.75
N PHE A 4 -28.58 -24.75 31.72
CA PHE A 4 -27.32 -24.08 32.07
C PHE A 4 -26.26 -24.29 30.98
N LEU A 5 -26.21 -25.50 30.41
CA LEU A 5 -25.33 -25.81 29.27
C LEU A 5 -25.72 -25.02 28.01
N GLN A 6 -27.02 -24.84 27.75
CA GLN A 6 -27.51 -24.00 26.65
C GLN A 6 -27.09 -22.54 26.80
N CYS A 7 -27.15 -21.98 28.01
CA CYS A 7 -26.67 -20.61 28.25
C CYS A 7 -25.18 -20.46 27.96
N ILE A 8 -24.35 -21.44 28.35
CA ILE A 8 -22.90 -21.41 28.06
C ILE A 8 -22.62 -21.45 26.55
N VAL A 9 -23.33 -22.32 25.81
CA VAL A 9 -23.19 -22.41 24.35
C VAL A 9 -23.62 -21.12 23.65
N ILE A 10 -24.75 -20.53 24.06
CA ILE A 10 -25.23 -19.25 23.51
C ILE A 10 -24.23 -18.13 23.81
N MET A 11 -23.69 -18.08 25.03
CA MET A 11 -22.69 -17.08 25.42
C MET A 11 -21.39 -17.24 24.63
N GLY A 12 -20.94 -18.47 24.37
CA GLY A 12 -19.77 -18.73 23.53
C GLY A 12 -19.98 -18.31 22.07
N ILE A 13 -21.17 -18.52 21.51
CA ILE A 13 -21.53 -18.05 20.15
C ILE A 13 -21.59 -16.52 20.10
N LEU A 14 -22.14 -15.88 21.13
CA LEU A 14 -22.18 -14.41 21.20
C LEU A 14 -20.78 -13.79 21.31
N LEU A 15 -19.89 -14.40 22.10
CA LEU A 15 -18.50 -13.94 22.22
C LEU A 15 -17.74 -14.10 20.90
N SER A 16 -17.91 -15.22 20.18
CA SER A 16 -17.26 -15.39 18.88
C SER A 16 -17.80 -14.43 17.81
N LEU A 17 -19.11 -14.17 17.80
CA LEU A 17 -19.70 -13.15 16.93
C LEU A 17 -19.20 -11.74 17.30
N TYR A 18 -19.05 -11.44 18.60
CA TYR A 18 -18.51 -10.18 19.08
C TYR A 18 -17.07 -9.96 18.59
N ASP A 19 -16.19 -10.96 18.75
CA ASP A 19 -14.80 -10.91 18.27
C ASP A 19 -14.74 -10.70 16.75
N ILE A 20 -15.60 -11.38 15.98
CA ILE A 20 -15.69 -11.19 14.52
C ILE A 20 -16.13 -9.77 14.18
N THR A 21 -17.13 -9.22 14.87
CA THR A 21 -17.62 -7.86 14.62
C THR A 21 -16.63 -6.77 15.03
N ILE A 22 -15.98 -6.89 16.19
CA ILE A 22 -14.93 -5.96 16.61
C ILE A 22 -13.75 -6.04 15.65
N GLY A 23 -13.32 -7.24 15.27
CA GLY A 23 -12.32 -7.42 14.23
C GLY A 23 -12.71 -6.75 12.91
N TYR A 24 -13.98 -6.85 12.50
CA TYR A 24 -14.47 -6.18 11.30
C TYR A 24 -14.41 -4.65 11.39
N ILE A 25 -14.88 -4.07 12.51
CA ILE A 25 -14.91 -2.62 12.72
C ILE A 25 -13.49 -2.04 12.84
N PHE A 26 -12.62 -2.68 13.62
CA PHE A 26 -11.25 -2.21 13.82
C PHE A 26 -10.43 -2.23 12.52
N HIS A 27 -10.63 -3.26 11.70
CA HIS A 27 -9.99 -3.34 10.39
C HIS A 27 -10.69 -2.45 9.36
N SER A 28 -11.99 -2.12 9.54
CA SER A 28 -12.68 -1.22 8.62
C SER A 28 -12.17 0.20 8.69
N ASP A 29 -11.97 0.71 9.90
CA ASP A 29 -11.46 2.07 10.11
C ASP A 29 -10.00 2.18 9.66
N SER A 30 -9.23 1.11 9.87
CA SER A 30 -7.83 1.04 9.48
C SER A 30 -7.63 1.15 7.96
N TYR A 31 -8.41 0.44 7.14
CA TYR A 31 -8.22 0.51 5.68
C TYR A 31 -8.59 1.88 5.11
N GLU A 32 -9.61 2.56 5.64
CA GLU A 32 -9.99 3.89 5.14
C GLU A 32 -8.91 4.93 5.44
N ILE A 33 -8.30 4.85 6.62
CA ILE A 33 -7.15 5.67 6.98
C ILE A 33 -5.99 5.39 6.03
N TYR A 34 -5.65 4.12 5.78
CA TYR A 34 -4.53 3.77 4.90
C TYR A 34 -4.80 4.14 3.44
N THR A 35 -6.03 4.04 2.93
CA THR A 35 -6.37 4.54 1.60
C THR A 35 -6.16 6.05 1.50
N LYS A 36 -6.56 6.83 2.51
CA LYS A 36 -6.29 8.27 2.53
C LYS A 36 -4.79 8.58 2.58
N GLU A 37 -4.05 7.93 3.48
CA GLU A 37 -2.59 8.08 3.56
C GLU A 37 -1.89 7.72 2.24
N MET A 38 -2.34 6.67 1.55
CA MET A 38 -1.80 6.28 0.25
C MET A 38 -1.94 7.40 -0.79
N TYR A 39 -3.10 8.06 -0.85
CA TYR A 39 -3.31 9.20 -1.75
C TYR A 39 -2.51 10.43 -1.32
N THR A 40 -2.36 10.67 -0.02
CA THR A 40 -1.46 11.73 0.47
C THR A 40 -0.01 11.46 0.05
N ILE A 41 0.47 10.22 0.19
CA ILE A 41 1.79 9.82 -0.31
C ILE A 41 1.89 10.05 -1.81
N TYR A 42 0.87 9.63 -2.57
CA TYR A 42 0.83 9.84 -4.02
C TYR A 42 0.99 11.32 -4.41
N GLU A 43 0.26 12.22 -3.74
CA GLU A 43 0.32 13.67 -4.00
C GLU A 43 1.65 14.30 -3.57
N GLU A 44 2.33 13.74 -2.56
CA GLU A 44 3.64 14.19 -2.08
C GLU A 44 4.82 13.67 -2.90
N LEU A 45 4.63 12.61 -3.70
CA LEU A 45 5.73 11.97 -4.42
C LEU A 45 6.25 12.91 -5.51
N PRO A 46 7.58 13.13 -5.57
CA PRO A 46 8.18 13.90 -6.65
C PRO A 46 8.03 13.12 -7.94
N ILE A 47 7.52 13.77 -8.98
CA ILE A 47 7.37 13.20 -10.32
C ILE A 47 8.35 13.92 -11.25
N PRO A 48 9.17 13.20 -12.05
CA PRO A 48 10.07 13.83 -12.99
C PRO A 48 9.32 14.72 -13.99
N GLU A 49 9.95 15.81 -14.42
CA GLU A 49 9.40 16.58 -15.54
C GLU A 49 9.34 15.70 -16.81
N LYS A 50 8.41 16.01 -17.72
CA LYS A 50 8.19 15.28 -18.99
C LYS A 50 7.64 13.85 -18.81
N THR A 51 6.98 13.59 -17.69
CA THR A 51 6.17 12.38 -17.48
C THR A 51 4.69 12.72 -17.51
N ASN A 52 3.86 11.85 -18.07
CA ASN A 52 2.41 11.99 -18.06
C ASN A 52 1.76 10.75 -17.44
N GLU A 53 0.83 10.94 -16.51
CA GLU A 53 0.02 9.85 -15.93
C GLU A 53 -0.87 9.25 -17.03
N LEU A 54 -0.75 7.94 -17.27
CA LEU A 54 -1.56 7.20 -18.21
C LEU A 54 -2.75 6.52 -17.53
N MET A 55 -2.46 5.83 -16.43
CA MET A 55 -3.44 5.01 -15.72
C MET A 55 -3.11 5.00 -14.23
N LYS A 56 -4.17 4.90 -13.43
CA LYS A 56 -4.09 4.71 -11.99
C LYS A 56 -5.08 3.63 -11.56
N LYS A 57 -4.61 2.65 -10.79
CA LYS A 57 -5.40 1.52 -10.31
C LYS A 57 -5.20 1.33 -8.82
N GLU A 58 -6.27 1.57 -8.07
CA GLU A 58 -6.33 1.23 -6.65
C GLU A 58 -6.64 -0.27 -6.46
N THR A 59 -6.02 -0.90 -5.47
CA THR A 59 -6.41 -2.22 -4.97
C THR A 59 -6.48 -2.20 -3.46
N VAL A 60 -7.67 -2.44 -2.92
CA VAL A 60 -7.90 -2.58 -1.47
C VAL A 60 -8.28 -4.02 -1.16
N ARG A 61 -7.43 -4.71 -0.39
CA ARG A 61 -7.78 -5.98 0.26
C ARG A 61 -7.87 -5.72 1.76
N LYS A 62 -9.07 -5.46 2.27
CA LYS A 62 -9.38 -4.99 3.64
C LYS A 62 -8.60 -5.64 4.80
N ARG A 63 -8.14 -6.89 4.67
CA ARG A 63 -7.41 -7.64 5.70
C ARG A 63 -5.94 -7.92 5.38
N HIS A 64 -5.47 -7.58 4.18
CA HIS A 64 -4.15 -7.97 3.71
C HIS A 64 -3.30 -6.77 3.35
N PHE A 65 -3.77 -5.90 2.46
CA PHE A 65 -3.00 -4.75 2.00
C PHE A 65 -3.86 -3.72 1.30
N VAL A 66 -3.31 -2.53 1.14
CA VAL A 66 -3.74 -1.51 0.18
C VAL A 66 -2.59 -1.18 -0.75
N SER A 67 -2.91 -0.91 -2.01
CA SER A 67 -1.93 -0.45 -2.98
C SER A 67 -2.50 0.47 -4.04
N LEU A 68 -1.64 1.34 -4.56
CA LEU A 68 -1.86 2.15 -5.75
C LEU A 68 -0.80 1.79 -6.79
N ASP A 69 -1.27 1.56 -8.00
CA ASP A 69 -0.46 1.24 -9.15
C ASP A 69 -0.69 2.36 -10.18
N VAL A 70 0.38 3.06 -10.58
CA VAL A 70 0.31 4.24 -11.45
C VAL A 70 1.30 4.09 -12.61
N ASP A 71 0.77 4.08 -13.82
CA ASP A 71 1.58 4.04 -15.04
C ASP A 71 1.84 5.45 -15.55
N TYR A 72 3.10 5.76 -15.83
CA TYR A 72 3.54 7.01 -16.43
C TYR A 72 4.21 6.77 -17.77
N CYS A 73 3.78 7.51 -18.80
CA CYS A 73 4.54 7.63 -20.04
C CYS A 73 5.63 8.67 -19.86
N THR A 74 6.82 8.39 -20.39
CA THR A 74 7.95 9.31 -20.31
C THR A 74 8.92 9.16 -21.47
N TYR A 75 9.64 10.24 -21.79
CA TYR A 75 10.78 10.22 -22.71
C TYR A 75 12.12 10.10 -21.99
N LEU A 76 12.11 10.03 -20.66
CA LEU A 76 13.32 9.84 -19.85
C LEU A 76 13.80 8.39 -19.96
N SER A 77 15.11 8.19 -19.92
CA SER A 77 15.66 6.84 -19.83
C SER A 77 15.45 6.25 -18.44
N ASP A 78 15.47 4.92 -18.36
CA ASP A 78 15.45 4.13 -17.12
C ASP A 78 16.42 4.64 -16.05
N THR A 79 17.63 5.02 -16.47
CA THR A 79 18.66 5.58 -15.58
C THR A 79 18.27 6.96 -15.06
N GLN A 80 17.71 7.83 -15.90
CA GLN A 80 17.26 9.16 -15.47
C GLN A 80 16.11 9.08 -14.46
N ILE A 81 15.16 8.16 -14.69
CA ILE A 81 14.05 7.92 -13.76
C ILE A 81 14.60 7.39 -12.43
N ARG A 82 15.49 6.39 -12.50
CA ARG A 82 16.11 5.79 -11.32
C ARG A 82 16.88 6.82 -10.49
N ASP A 83 17.77 7.57 -11.12
CA ASP A 83 18.60 8.58 -10.45
C ASP A 83 17.74 9.68 -9.83
N PHE A 84 16.69 10.11 -10.52
CA PHE A 84 15.74 11.10 -9.99
C PHE A 84 15.12 10.66 -8.66
N TYR A 85 14.58 9.44 -8.59
CA TYR A 85 13.96 8.95 -7.36
C TYR A 85 14.98 8.64 -6.25
N ILE A 86 16.18 8.16 -6.61
CA ILE A 86 17.29 7.96 -5.66
C ILE A 86 17.72 9.31 -5.04
N GLU A 87 17.75 10.39 -5.82
CA GLU A 87 18.11 11.72 -5.31
C GLU A 87 16.99 12.34 -4.47
N ARG A 88 15.72 12.21 -4.90
CA ARG A 88 14.60 12.98 -4.34
C ARG A 88 13.92 12.32 -3.15
N LEU A 89 13.73 11.01 -3.17
CA LEU A 89 12.95 10.33 -2.12
C LEU A 89 13.63 10.37 -0.74
N PRO A 90 14.95 10.20 -0.60
CA PRO A 90 15.62 10.31 0.70
C PRO A 90 15.45 11.67 1.38
N LEU A 91 15.31 12.76 0.60
CA LEU A 91 15.05 14.09 1.14
C LEU A 91 13.69 14.18 1.85
N ASN A 92 12.75 13.29 1.49
CA ASN A 92 11.41 13.19 2.07
C ASN A 92 11.29 12.04 3.10
N GLY A 93 12.43 11.55 3.62
CA GLY A 93 12.48 10.53 4.67
C GLY A 93 12.21 9.10 4.18
N TRP A 94 12.34 8.84 2.88
CA TRP A 94 12.26 7.48 2.34
C TRP A 94 13.63 6.81 2.37
N HIS A 95 13.67 5.54 2.76
CA HIS A 95 14.90 4.75 2.80
C HIS A 95 14.90 3.73 1.68
N GLN A 96 15.96 3.71 0.88
CA GLN A 96 16.11 2.71 -0.18
C GLN A 96 16.25 1.31 0.44
N ILE A 97 15.59 0.33 -0.17
CA ILE A 97 15.64 -1.09 0.19
C ILE A 97 15.91 -1.92 -1.06
N GLU A 98 16.27 -3.19 -0.87
CA GLU A 98 16.35 -4.13 -1.98
C GLU A 98 14.99 -4.27 -2.65
N ASP A 99 14.95 -4.12 -3.97
CA ASP A 99 13.75 -4.41 -4.72
C ASP A 99 13.61 -5.92 -4.91
N LEU A 100 12.43 -6.45 -4.58
CA LEU A 100 12.13 -7.88 -4.65
C LEU A 100 11.47 -8.26 -5.98
N GLY A 101 11.26 -7.29 -6.88
CA GLY A 101 10.41 -7.40 -8.06
C GLY A 101 11.09 -7.31 -9.43
N GLY A 102 12.40 -7.08 -9.53
CA GLY A 102 13.12 -6.99 -10.83
C GLY A 102 14.19 -5.90 -10.85
N ASP A 103 14.42 -5.28 -12.03
CA ASP A 103 15.43 -4.23 -12.27
C ASP A 103 15.02 -2.83 -11.73
N GLY A 104 14.08 -2.81 -10.79
CA GLY A 104 13.54 -1.60 -10.19
C GLY A 104 14.38 -0.99 -9.08
N ILE A 105 13.77 0.02 -8.46
CA ILE A 105 14.19 0.56 -7.16
C ILE A 105 13.00 0.58 -6.21
N ALA A 106 13.27 0.34 -4.93
CA ALA A 106 12.26 0.33 -3.91
C ALA A 106 12.69 1.15 -2.69
N PHE A 107 11.70 1.74 -2.02
CA PHE A 107 11.88 2.58 -0.84
C PHE A 107 10.83 2.25 0.21
N THR A 108 11.15 2.53 1.48
CA THR A 108 10.20 2.40 2.58
C THR A 108 10.19 3.62 3.50
N ARG A 109 9.00 3.93 4.02
CA ARG A 109 8.76 5.00 5.01
C ARG A 109 7.54 4.62 5.86
N SER A 110 7.68 4.54 7.18
CA SER A 110 6.55 4.30 8.11
C SER A 110 5.67 3.08 7.75
N GLY A 111 6.30 1.99 7.30
CA GLY A 111 5.63 0.75 6.88
C GLY A 111 4.99 0.80 5.48
N TRP A 112 5.05 1.95 4.80
CA TRP A 112 4.74 2.05 3.38
C TRP A 112 5.95 1.63 2.55
N LYS A 113 5.68 1.07 1.36
CA LYS A 113 6.67 0.78 0.34
C LYS A 113 6.30 1.53 -0.94
N VAL A 114 7.30 2.07 -1.62
CA VAL A 114 7.19 2.62 -2.97
C VAL A 114 8.19 1.88 -3.84
N SER A 115 7.72 1.30 -4.94
CA SER A 115 8.55 0.68 -5.98
C SER A 115 8.41 1.45 -7.28
N ILE A 116 9.51 1.61 -8.00
CA ILE A 116 9.56 2.19 -9.33
C ILE A 116 10.12 1.11 -10.26
N HIS A 117 9.30 0.68 -11.20
CA HIS A 117 9.61 -0.35 -12.18
C HIS A 117 9.61 0.25 -13.57
N ASN A 118 10.75 0.15 -14.26
CA ASN A 118 10.84 0.61 -15.63
C ASN A 118 10.20 -0.43 -16.56
N GLU A 119 9.47 0.05 -17.55
CA GLU A 119 8.89 -0.74 -18.62
C GLU A 119 9.22 -0.06 -19.96
N ASN A 120 8.96 -0.71 -21.08
CA ASN A 120 9.28 -0.10 -22.38
C ASN A 120 8.42 1.15 -22.61
N GLU A 121 9.06 2.31 -22.78
CA GLU A 121 8.43 3.64 -23.00
C GLU A 121 7.52 4.13 -21.86
N LYS A 122 7.52 3.46 -20.71
CA LYS A 122 6.74 3.83 -19.53
C LYS A 122 7.42 3.38 -18.25
N TYR A 123 7.04 3.93 -17.12
CA TYR A 123 7.41 3.35 -15.84
C TYR A 123 6.20 3.25 -14.93
N ASN A 124 6.24 2.24 -14.08
CA ASN A 124 5.23 1.99 -13.08
C ASN A 124 5.70 2.52 -11.72
N LEU A 125 4.81 3.23 -11.03
CA LEU A 125 4.97 3.63 -9.65
C LEU A 125 3.96 2.86 -8.81
N TYR A 126 4.48 2.03 -7.91
CA TYR A 126 3.69 1.15 -7.06
C TYR A 126 3.84 1.55 -5.59
N ILE A 127 2.75 2.02 -4.97
CA ILE A 127 2.68 2.34 -3.53
C ILE A 127 1.93 1.22 -2.84
N CYS A 128 2.46 0.67 -1.75
CA CYS A 128 1.72 -0.32 -0.98
C CYS A 128 2.00 -0.33 0.52
N LYS A 129 1.05 -0.89 1.27
CA LYS A 129 1.21 -1.22 2.68
C LYS A 129 0.51 -2.53 2.98
N SER A 130 1.27 -3.47 3.53
CA SER A 130 0.74 -4.71 4.07
C SER A 130 0.23 -4.49 5.49
N TYR A 131 -0.91 -5.08 5.82
CA TYR A 131 -1.48 -5.10 7.17
C TYR A 131 -0.99 -6.31 7.98
N ALA A 132 -0.33 -7.27 7.33
CA ALA A 132 0.19 -8.45 7.98
C ALA A 132 1.41 -8.08 8.84
N LYS A 133 1.29 -8.31 10.16
CA LYS A 133 2.41 -8.48 11.08
C LYS A 133 3.02 -9.86 10.91
#